data_AF-A0A7W1N1B4-F1
#
_entry.id   AF-A0A7W1N1B4-F1
#
_cell.length_a   1.000
_cell.length_b   1.000
_cell.length_c   1.000
_cell.angle_alpha   90.00
_cell.angle_beta   90.00
_cell.angle_gamma   90.00
#
_symmetry.space_group_name_H-M   'P 1'
#
loop_
_entity.id
_entity.type
_entity.pdbx_description
1 polymer ?
#
loop_
_entity_poly.entity_id
_entity_poly.type
_entity_poly.pdbx_seq_one_letter_code
_entity_poly.pdbx_strand_id
1 'polypeptide(L)'
;MNSEGHNPISASGSVADEHAQQELARIKAERAKLRDAREKREAASSLADELARERRALLDETAVEKAVVEHGKLGEAIAAIYTTEGVVIVKKPNHMHYRRLQDKGEYDSKAAEAFVRPYVVHPDKSTFDAYVESQPATLTQAFDAATYLCGARAKEAVGKS
;
A
#
# COMPACT_ATOMS: atom_id res chain seq x y z
N MET A 1 42.66 56.22 -53.28
CA MET A 1 42.87 54.75 -53.27
C MET A 1 42.48 54.27 -51.88
N ASN A 2 41.47 53.41 -51.83
CA ASN A 2 40.82 52.91 -50.62
C ASN A 2 41.56 51.71 -50.01
N SER A 3 41.17 51.38 -48.77
CA SER A 3 41.52 50.19 -47.99
C SER A 3 42.91 50.24 -47.33
N GLU A 4 43.12 49.81 -46.09
CA GLU A 4 42.47 48.71 -45.38
C GLU A 4 42.24 49.04 -43.90
N GLY A 5 41.07 48.65 -43.42
CA GLY A 5 40.79 48.58 -41.99
C GLY A 5 41.48 47.37 -41.37
N HIS A 6 42.01 47.55 -40.17
CA HIS A 6 42.38 46.44 -39.29
C HIS A 6 41.73 46.70 -37.94
N ASN A 7 40.61 46.03 -37.71
CA ASN A 7 39.94 45.98 -36.42
C ASN A 7 40.18 44.56 -35.86
N PRO A 8 40.96 44.38 -34.79
CA PRO A 8 41.10 43.08 -34.16
C PRO A 8 39.87 42.87 -33.27
N ILE A 9 38.87 42.17 -33.78
CA ILE A 9 37.82 41.59 -32.94
C ILE A 9 38.27 40.20 -32.54
N SER A 10 38.05 39.88 -31.25
CA SER A 10 37.79 38.52 -30.72
C SER A 10 38.98 37.79 -30.10
N ALA A 11 39.29 38.08 -28.84
CA ALA A 11 39.98 37.16 -27.94
C ALA A 11 39.19 36.88 -26.64
N SER A 12 38.07 37.56 -26.39
CA SER A 12 37.31 37.44 -25.14
C SER A 12 36.24 36.33 -25.13
N GLY A 13 36.06 35.61 -26.24
CA GLY A 13 35.05 34.54 -26.38
C GLY A 13 35.51 33.16 -25.93
N SER A 14 36.81 32.84 -26.02
CA SER A 14 37.28 31.45 -25.83
C SER A 14 37.29 31.00 -24.36
N VAL A 15 37.62 31.88 -23.42
CA VAL A 15 37.74 31.53 -22.00
C VAL A 15 36.37 31.30 -21.35
N ALA A 16 35.36 32.08 -21.74
CA ALA A 16 33.99 31.91 -21.27
C ALA A 16 33.36 30.61 -21.81
N ASP A 17 33.65 30.28 -23.08
CA ASP A 17 33.22 29.02 -23.69
C ASP A 17 33.93 27.81 -23.09
N GLU A 18 35.22 27.90 -22.77
CA GLU A 18 35.98 26.83 -22.07
C GLU A 18 35.44 26.57 -20.66
N HIS A 19 35.12 27.62 -19.88
CA HIS A 19 34.49 27.48 -18.57
C HIS A 19 33.09 26.85 -18.66
N ALA A 20 32.28 27.28 -19.64
CA ALA A 20 30.96 26.69 -19.87
C ALA A 20 31.05 25.21 -20.28
N GLN A 21 32.04 24.84 -21.09
CA GLN A 21 32.28 23.46 -21.49
C GLN A 21 32.76 22.59 -20.32
N GLN A 22 33.64 23.10 -19.47
CA GLN A 22 34.09 22.40 -18.26
C GLN A 22 32.94 22.19 -17.27
N GLU A 23 32.09 23.20 -17.07
CA GLU A 23 30.94 23.10 -16.17
C GLU A 23 29.89 22.10 -16.71
N LEU A 24 29.63 22.12 -18.03
CA LEU A 24 28.76 21.15 -18.68
C LEU A 24 29.31 19.71 -18.53
N ALA A 25 30.62 19.52 -18.68
CA ALA A 25 31.27 18.23 -18.49
C ALA A 25 31.16 17.74 -17.03
N ARG A 26 31.34 18.64 -16.06
CA ARG A 26 31.17 18.34 -14.62
C ARG A 26 29.74 17.90 -14.30
N ILE A 27 28.75 18.66 -14.73
CA ILE A 27 27.33 18.35 -14.50
C ILE A 27 26.94 17.02 -15.17
N LYS A 28 27.42 16.75 -16.39
CA LYS A 28 27.19 15.46 -17.07
C LYS A 28 27.81 14.30 -16.30
N ALA A 29 29.04 14.45 -15.81
CA ALA A 29 29.70 13.41 -15.01
C ALA A 29 28.98 13.16 -13.68
N GLU A 30 28.48 14.21 -13.02
CA GLU A 30 27.72 14.10 -11.77
C GLU A 30 26.35 13.43 -11.99
N ARG A 31 25.66 13.76 -13.10
CA ARG A 31 24.42 13.08 -13.51
C ARG A 31 24.64 11.60 -13.83
N ALA A 32 25.74 11.26 -14.49
CA ALA A 32 26.09 9.86 -14.77
C ALA A 32 26.32 9.08 -13.46
N LYS A 33 27.10 9.64 -12.52
CA LYS A 33 27.31 9.02 -11.19
C LYS A 33 26.01 8.83 -10.42
N LEU A 34 25.11 9.80 -10.44
CA LEU A 34 23.80 9.70 -9.80
C LEU A 34 22.91 8.64 -10.44
N ARG A 35 22.96 8.51 -11.77
CA ARG A 35 22.23 7.47 -12.51
C ARG A 35 22.75 6.09 -12.15
N ASP A 36 24.05 5.87 -12.21
CA ASP A 36 24.67 4.59 -11.85
C ASP A 36 24.38 4.21 -10.39
N ALA A 37 24.38 5.19 -9.48
CA ALA A 37 24.03 4.97 -8.08
C ALA A 37 22.53 4.70 -7.85
N ARG A 38 21.65 5.15 -8.74
CA ARG A 38 20.22 4.81 -8.71
C ARG A 38 19.99 3.41 -9.26
N GLU A 39 20.54 3.10 -10.43
CA GLU A 39 20.42 1.79 -11.07
C GLU A 39 20.96 0.67 -10.16
N LYS A 40 22.09 0.89 -9.47
CA LYS A 40 22.61 -0.08 -8.49
C LYS A 40 21.72 -0.25 -7.25
N ARG A 41 21.11 0.84 -6.75
CA ARG A 41 20.18 0.79 -5.61
C ARG A 41 18.88 0.09 -5.99
N GLU A 42 18.35 0.39 -7.16
CA GLU A 42 17.10 -0.17 -7.68
C GLU A 42 17.24 -1.67 -7.95
N ALA A 43 18.36 -2.12 -8.52
CA ALA A 43 18.65 -3.54 -8.72
C ALA A 43 18.85 -4.32 -7.41
N ALA A 44 19.40 -3.70 -6.37
CA ALA A 44 19.52 -4.33 -5.05
C ALA A 44 18.18 -4.34 -4.29
N SER A 45 17.35 -3.30 -4.47
CA SER A 45 16.02 -3.19 -3.85
C SER A 45 15.07 -4.23 -4.43
N SER A 46 15.05 -4.44 -5.74
CA SER A 46 14.05 -5.29 -6.40
C SER A 46 14.00 -6.73 -5.85
N LEU A 47 15.16 -7.36 -5.66
CA LEU A 47 15.25 -8.71 -5.11
C LEU A 47 14.85 -8.75 -3.63
N ALA A 48 15.24 -7.75 -2.86
CA ALA A 48 14.87 -7.64 -1.45
C ALA A 48 13.36 -7.42 -1.28
N ASP A 49 12.75 -6.60 -2.13
CA ASP A 49 11.33 -6.29 -2.17
C ASP A 49 10.50 -7.50 -2.62
N GLU A 50 11.00 -8.26 -3.60
CA GLU A 50 10.40 -9.52 -4.03
C GLU A 50 10.43 -10.56 -2.90
N LEU A 51 11.59 -10.76 -2.26
CA LEU A 51 11.72 -11.68 -1.14
C LEU A 51 10.87 -11.28 0.07
N ALA A 52 10.74 -9.98 0.35
CA ALA A 52 9.85 -9.49 1.40
C ALA A 52 8.37 -9.76 1.08
N ARG A 53 7.95 -9.57 -0.18
CA ARG A 53 6.59 -9.89 -0.65
C ARG A 53 6.28 -11.37 -0.54
N GLU A 54 7.16 -12.24 -1.03
CA GLU A 54 7.00 -13.69 -0.95
C GLU A 54 6.91 -14.19 0.50
N ARG A 55 7.76 -13.65 1.39
CA ARG A 55 7.69 -13.96 2.83
C ARG A 55 6.35 -13.56 3.44
N ARG A 56 5.81 -12.40 3.07
CA ARG A 56 4.50 -11.95 3.56
C ARG A 56 3.38 -12.83 3.03
N ALA A 57 3.39 -13.13 1.73
CA ALA A 57 2.41 -14.03 1.12
C ALA A 57 2.37 -15.39 1.82
N LEU A 58 3.54 -15.98 2.10
CA LEU A 58 3.64 -17.24 2.83
C LEU A 58 3.06 -17.16 4.26
N LEU A 59 3.33 -16.06 4.98
CA LEU A 59 2.79 -15.86 6.32
C LEU A 59 1.27 -15.69 6.29
N ASP A 60 0.75 -14.93 5.34
CA ASP A 60 -0.69 -14.71 5.17
C ASP A 60 -1.40 -16.02 4.81
N GLU A 61 -0.86 -16.80 3.87
CA GLU A 61 -1.39 -18.13 3.50
C GLU A 61 -1.39 -19.09 4.69
N THR A 62 -0.30 -19.10 5.47
CA THR A 62 -0.20 -19.93 6.68
C THR A 62 -1.25 -19.53 7.72
N ALA A 63 -1.48 -18.23 7.91
CA ALA A 63 -2.49 -17.72 8.84
C ALA A 63 -3.90 -18.11 8.39
N VAL A 64 -4.20 -18.01 7.09
CA VAL A 64 -5.49 -18.41 6.52
C VAL A 64 -5.71 -19.90 6.69
N GLU A 65 -4.74 -20.74 6.34
CA GLU A 65 -4.87 -22.20 6.47
C GLU A 65 -5.10 -22.61 7.92
N LYS A 66 -4.34 -22.03 8.85
CA LYS A 66 -4.54 -22.25 10.29
C LYS A 66 -5.95 -21.85 10.73
N ALA A 67 -6.44 -20.69 10.30
CA ALA A 67 -7.78 -20.25 10.64
C ALA A 67 -8.87 -21.15 10.03
N VAL A 68 -8.66 -21.69 8.82
CA VAL A 68 -9.58 -22.65 8.20
C VAL A 68 -9.69 -23.91 9.05
N VAL A 69 -8.57 -24.43 9.55
CA VAL A 69 -8.55 -25.60 10.44
C VAL A 69 -9.24 -25.31 11.77
N GLU A 70 -9.00 -24.14 12.37
CA GLU A 70 -9.49 -23.81 13.73
C GLU A 70 -10.95 -23.32 13.76
N HIS A 71 -11.41 -22.66 12.71
CA HIS A 71 -12.69 -21.94 12.71
C HIS A 71 -13.64 -22.34 11.59
N GLY A 72 -13.17 -23.10 10.60
CA GLY A 72 -13.95 -23.60 9.49
C GLY A 72 -13.69 -22.87 8.18
N LYS A 73 -14.43 -23.28 7.14
CA LYS A 73 -14.15 -22.92 5.74
C LYS A 73 -14.22 -21.41 5.45
N LEU A 74 -13.27 -20.94 4.63
CA LEU A 74 -13.24 -19.59 4.09
C LEU A 74 -14.51 -19.28 3.26
N GLY A 75 -15.11 -18.12 3.50
CA GLY A 75 -16.36 -17.68 2.88
C GLY A 75 -17.64 -18.20 3.56
N GLU A 76 -17.53 -19.15 4.50
CA GLU A 76 -18.66 -19.70 5.25
C GLU A 76 -18.58 -19.41 6.74
N ALA A 77 -17.44 -19.75 7.36
CA ALA A 77 -17.20 -19.59 8.79
C ALA A 77 -16.18 -18.48 9.10
N ILE A 78 -15.29 -18.17 8.17
CA ILE A 78 -14.31 -17.08 8.27
C ILE A 78 -14.21 -16.30 6.95
N ALA A 79 -13.68 -15.09 7.03
CA ALA A 79 -13.31 -14.27 5.88
C ALA A 79 -11.91 -13.69 6.08
N ALA A 80 -11.15 -13.59 5.01
CA ALA A 80 -9.81 -13.03 4.98
C ALA A 80 -9.81 -11.70 4.20
N ILE A 81 -9.23 -10.66 4.79
CA ILE A 81 -9.07 -9.32 4.23
C ILE A 81 -7.57 -9.08 4.08
N TYR A 82 -7.08 -9.01 2.85
CA TYR A 82 -5.67 -8.73 2.58
C TYR A 82 -5.41 -7.23 2.60
N THR A 83 -4.49 -6.79 3.45
CA THR A 83 -4.07 -5.39 3.58
C THR A 83 -2.62 -5.22 3.12
N THR A 84 -2.12 -3.98 3.06
CA THR A 84 -0.70 -3.74 2.78
C THR A 84 0.21 -4.22 3.89
N GLU A 85 -0.29 -4.35 5.12
CA GLU A 85 0.48 -4.74 6.31
C GLU A 85 0.43 -6.26 6.58
N GLY A 86 -0.58 -6.95 6.06
CA GLY A 86 -0.81 -8.39 6.23
C GLY A 86 -2.28 -8.76 6.10
N VAL A 87 -2.63 -10.01 6.40
CA VAL A 87 -4.01 -10.47 6.38
C VAL A 87 -4.74 -10.21 7.71
N VAL A 88 -6.01 -9.77 7.63
CA VAL A 88 -6.96 -9.76 8.75
C VAL A 88 -7.96 -10.88 8.51
N ILE A 89 -8.16 -11.74 9.49
CA ILE A 89 -9.11 -12.84 9.43
C ILE A 89 -10.18 -12.61 10.49
N VAL A 90 -11.43 -12.58 10.04
CA VAL A 90 -12.61 -12.48 10.91
C VAL A 90 -13.41 -13.77 10.84
N LYS A 91 -13.90 -14.23 11.99
CA LYS A 91 -14.84 -15.36 12.06
C LYS A 91 -16.29 -14.86 12.02
N LYS A 92 -17.19 -15.76 11.65
CA LYS A 92 -18.63 -15.50 11.59
C LYS A 92 -19.15 -15.04 12.96
N PRO A 93 -19.79 -13.86 13.03
CA PRO A 93 -20.40 -13.37 14.26
C PRO A 93 -21.51 -14.27 14.81
N ASN A 94 -21.71 -14.21 16.13
CA ASN A 94 -22.84 -14.86 16.77
C ASN A 94 -24.16 -14.18 16.36
N HIS A 95 -25.20 -14.98 16.10
CA HIS A 95 -26.52 -14.51 15.71
C HIS A 95 -27.13 -13.45 16.65
N MET A 96 -26.91 -13.56 17.97
CA MET A 96 -27.40 -12.58 18.95
C MET A 96 -26.71 -11.23 18.81
N HIS A 97 -25.40 -11.21 18.55
CA HIS A 97 -24.65 -9.97 18.37
C HIS A 97 -25.01 -9.31 17.03
N TYR A 98 -25.18 -10.10 15.97
CA TYR A 98 -25.64 -9.59 14.68
C TYR A 98 -27.06 -9.03 14.76
N ARG A 99 -27.99 -9.72 15.44
CA ARG A 99 -29.35 -9.22 15.66
C ARG A 99 -29.34 -7.92 16.46
N ARG A 100 -28.54 -7.83 17.53
CA ARG A 100 -28.40 -6.59 18.31
C ARG A 100 -27.85 -5.43 17.47
N LEU A 101 -26.93 -5.68 16.55
CA LEU A 101 -26.44 -4.67 15.61
C LEU A 101 -27.57 -4.18 14.69
N GLN A 102 -28.35 -5.10 14.12
CA GLN A 102 -29.50 -4.77 13.27
C GLN A 102 -30.56 -3.96 14.04
N ASP A 103 -30.90 -4.38 15.26
CA ASP A 103 -31.93 -3.75 16.08
C ASP A 103 -31.56 -2.31 16.49
N LYS A 104 -30.26 -2.02 16.66
CA LYS A 104 -29.78 -0.66 16.97
C LYS A 104 -29.93 0.31 15.80
N GLY A 105 -29.78 -0.16 14.57
CA GLY A 105 -29.79 0.69 13.37
C GLY A 105 -28.64 1.70 13.27
N GLU A 106 -27.69 1.67 14.21
CA GLU A 106 -26.51 2.53 14.23
C GLU A 106 -25.33 1.79 13.61
N TYR A 107 -24.83 2.33 12.48
CA TYR A 107 -23.71 1.80 11.71
C TYR A 107 -22.54 2.79 11.68
N ASP A 108 -22.24 3.40 12.82
CA ASP A 108 -21.08 4.29 12.97
C ASP A 108 -19.78 3.49 13.23
N SER A 109 -18.64 4.18 13.17
CA SER A 109 -17.33 3.54 13.35
C SER A 109 -17.18 2.85 14.71
N LYS A 110 -17.84 3.37 15.75
CA LYS A 110 -17.78 2.81 17.10
C LYS A 110 -18.58 1.51 17.20
N ALA A 111 -19.76 1.47 16.58
CA ALA A 111 -20.57 0.27 16.46
C ALA A 111 -19.85 -0.79 15.61
N ALA A 112 -19.20 -0.38 14.52
CA ALA A 112 -18.40 -1.27 13.68
C ALA A 112 -17.23 -1.89 14.47
N GLU A 113 -16.46 -1.08 15.19
CA GLU A 113 -15.35 -1.57 16.02
C GLU A 113 -15.85 -2.55 17.11
N ALA A 114 -16.88 -2.17 17.86
CA ALA A 114 -17.44 -3.01 18.91
C ALA A 114 -18.01 -4.33 18.36
N PHE A 115 -18.50 -4.33 17.12
CA PHE A 115 -19.01 -5.51 16.46
C PHE A 115 -17.91 -6.42 15.93
N VAL A 116 -16.89 -5.88 15.27
CA VAL A 116 -15.83 -6.65 14.58
C VAL A 116 -14.81 -7.22 15.54
N ARG A 117 -14.34 -6.42 16.51
CA ARG A 117 -13.18 -6.72 17.35
C ARG A 117 -13.26 -8.04 18.13
N PRO A 118 -14.44 -8.52 18.59
CA PRO A 118 -14.58 -9.84 19.21
C PRO A 118 -14.39 -11.03 18.26
N TYR A 119 -14.47 -10.79 16.95
CA TYR A 119 -14.44 -11.83 15.92
C TYR A 119 -13.19 -11.80 15.05
N VAL A 120 -12.28 -10.84 15.26
CA VAL A 120 -10.94 -10.89 14.69
C VAL A 120 -10.18 -12.06 15.34
N VAL A 121 -9.74 -13.00 14.51
CA VAL A 121 -8.96 -14.17 14.94
C VAL A 121 -7.49 -14.08 14.50
N HIS A 122 -7.22 -13.26 13.48
CA HIS A 122 -5.88 -12.86 13.08
C HIS A 122 -5.93 -11.44 12.51
N PRO A 123 -4.91 -10.60 12.71
CA PRO A 123 -3.82 -10.78 13.68
C PRO A 123 -4.36 -10.67 15.12
N ASP A 124 -3.48 -10.54 16.12
CA ASP A 124 -3.94 -10.18 17.46
C ASP A 124 -4.60 -8.78 17.47
N LYS A 125 -5.32 -8.47 18.55
CA LYS A 125 -6.08 -7.21 18.65
C LYS A 125 -5.21 -5.96 18.55
N SER A 126 -4.01 -5.97 19.12
CA SER A 126 -3.12 -4.81 19.10
C SER A 126 -2.56 -4.56 17.71
N THR A 127 -2.24 -5.63 16.99
CA THR A 127 -1.79 -5.56 15.60
C THR A 127 -2.94 -5.15 14.68
N PHE A 128 -4.16 -5.63 14.94
CA PHE A 128 -5.35 -5.18 14.22
C PHE A 128 -5.59 -3.69 14.43
N ASP A 129 -5.46 -3.18 15.65
CA ASP A 129 -5.60 -1.75 15.92
C ASP A 129 -4.54 -0.94 15.13
N ALA A 130 -3.29 -1.41 15.07
CA ALA A 130 -2.24 -0.79 14.24
C ALA A 130 -2.55 -0.83 12.73
N TYR A 131 -3.19 -1.91 12.25
CA TYR A 131 -3.64 -2.00 10.85
C TYR A 131 -4.78 -1.02 10.56
N VAL A 132 -5.68 -0.80 11.52
CA VAL A 132 -6.76 0.19 11.38
C VAL A 132 -6.21 1.62 11.47
N GLU A 133 -5.21 1.89 12.31
CA GLU A 133 -4.55 3.20 12.39
C GLU A 133 -3.80 3.54 11.10
N SER A 134 -3.08 2.58 10.53
CA SER A 134 -2.36 2.77 9.25
C SER A 134 -3.29 2.79 8.04
N GLN A 135 -4.33 1.95 8.05
CA GLN A 135 -5.32 1.84 6.98
C GLN A 135 -6.75 1.83 7.58
N PRO A 136 -7.40 2.99 7.77
CA PRO A 136 -8.72 3.09 8.40
C PRO A 136 -9.83 2.28 7.71
N ALA A 137 -9.73 2.08 6.39
CA ALA A 137 -10.67 1.28 5.62
C ALA A 137 -10.69 -0.21 6.05
N THR A 138 -9.64 -0.71 6.70
CA THR A 138 -9.55 -2.08 7.21
C THR A 138 -10.70 -2.42 8.16
N LEU A 139 -11.11 -1.46 9.01
CA LEU A 139 -12.24 -1.67 9.92
C LEU A 139 -13.56 -1.86 9.15
N THR A 140 -13.81 -1.02 8.14
CA THR A 140 -15.01 -1.11 7.30
C THR A 140 -15.03 -2.43 6.52
N GLN A 141 -13.90 -2.82 5.93
CA GLN A 141 -13.79 -4.09 5.20
C GLN A 141 -14.01 -5.30 6.12
N ALA A 142 -13.45 -5.28 7.32
CA ALA A 142 -13.67 -6.33 8.31
C ALA A 142 -15.13 -6.38 8.78
N PHE A 143 -15.79 -5.23 8.92
CA PHE A 143 -17.21 -5.13 9.23
C PHE A 143 -18.09 -5.71 8.12
N ASP A 144 -17.83 -5.32 6.87
CA ASP A 144 -18.56 -5.82 5.69
C ASP A 144 -18.37 -7.34 5.55
N ALA A 145 -17.14 -7.83 5.73
CA ALA A 145 -16.85 -9.26 5.71
C ALA A 145 -17.58 -10.02 6.84
N ALA A 146 -17.58 -9.50 8.06
CA ALA A 146 -18.27 -10.11 9.19
C ALA A 146 -19.79 -10.14 9.01
N THR A 147 -20.38 -9.08 8.44
CA THR A 147 -21.82 -9.03 8.14
C THR A 147 -22.18 -9.94 6.95
N TYR A 148 -21.32 -10.04 5.94
CA TYR A 148 -21.47 -10.97 4.83
C TYR A 148 -21.54 -12.43 5.30
N LEU A 149 -20.66 -12.84 6.23
CA LEU A 149 -20.70 -14.19 6.83
C LEU A 149 -22.01 -14.49 7.58
N CYS A 150 -22.72 -13.46 8.05
CA CYS A 150 -24.06 -13.57 8.64
C CYS A 150 -25.18 -13.69 7.60
N GLY A 151 -24.87 -13.64 6.31
CA GLY A 151 -25.85 -13.71 5.22
C GLY A 151 -26.37 -12.34 4.79
N ALA A 152 -25.75 -11.23 5.22
CA ALA A 152 -26.01 -9.94 4.64
C ALA A 152 -25.51 -9.95 3.19
N ARG A 153 -26.41 -10.04 2.22
CA ARG A 153 -26.05 -9.76 0.83
C ARG A 153 -25.74 -8.27 0.75
N ALA A 154 -24.60 -7.92 0.15
CA ALA A 154 -24.39 -6.56 -0.33
C ALA A 154 -25.68 -6.16 -1.08
N LYS A 155 -26.32 -5.07 -0.67
CA LYS A 155 -27.33 -4.44 -1.52
C LYS A 155 -26.57 -3.98 -2.75
N GLU A 156 -26.47 -4.86 -3.76
CA GLU A 156 -26.00 -4.47 -5.08
C GLU A 156 -26.79 -3.23 -5.48
N ALA A 157 -26.05 -2.21 -5.90
CA ALA A 157 -26.57 -0.90 -6.26
C ALA A 157 -27.55 -1.01 -7.44
N VAL A 158 -28.81 -1.35 -7.14
CA VAL A 158 -29.93 -1.10 -8.04
C VAL A 158 -30.19 0.40 -8.02
N GLY A 159 -29.62 1.10 -8.99
CA GLY A 159 -30.08 2.43 -9.40
C GLY A 159 -29.06 3.55 -9.21
N LYS A 160 -28.25 3.80 -10.25
CA LYS A 160 -28.32 5.02 -11.08
C LYS A 160 -27.25 4.94 -12.18
N SER A 161 -27.70 4.49 -13.35
CA SER A 161 -27.25 5.07 -14.62
C SER A 161 -27.90 6.43 -14.81
#